data_AF-A0A7S0T127-F1
#
_entry.id   AF-A0A7S0T127-F1
#
_cell.length_a   1.000
_cell.length_b   1.000
_cell.length_c   1.000
_cell.angle_alpha   90.00
_cell.angle_beta   90.00
_cell.angle_gamma   90.00
#
_symmetry.space_group_name_H-M   'P 1'
#
loop_
_entity.id
_entity.type
_entity.pdbx_description
1 polymer ?
#
loop_
_entity_poly.entity_id
_entity_poly.type
_entity_poly.pdbx_seq_one_letter_code
_entity_poly.pdbx_strand_id
1 'polypeptide(L)'
;IADTVLCSYISAVGDGEGDALNKGGDLAVGLERVREALLGNGLQGGGGCCVICLENMSPHDSVWSCGGDDGDDEIEAATIDADVQSGCYYVMHLQCIQSWARQSLDVAGMAYAPALERGQFPGAAVAAQAAARWSCPSCRKERRRDQLPSQYTCFCAKERDPPFDPWHAPHSCGEVCGRRLRGAGCAHRCLLQCHPGPHPPCPVTVKAACFCGAAERTVRCYNQEFSCAARCDMTNACGHPCAATCHPGECPPCELEATYECRCGRTRERRACASRDFGCAEPCGAALACT
;
A
#
# COMPACT_ATOMS: atom_id res chain seq x y z
N ILE A 1 8.94 -22.55 32.24
CA ILE A 1 9.49 -23.01 30.93
C ILE A 1 10.54 -22.02 30.42
N ALA A 2 10.26 -20.72 30.36
CA ALA A 2 11.25 -19.69 30.01
C ALA A 2 12.48 -19.67 30.94
N ASP A 3 12.27 -19.73 32.26
CA ASP A 3 13.38 -19.76 33.24
C ASP A 3 14.26 -21.01 33.11
N THR A 4 13.65 -22.14 32.74
CA THR A 4 14.34 -23.42 32.61
C THR A 4 15.26 -23.44 31.38
N VAL A 5 14.83 -22.80 30.29
CA VAL A 5 15.62 -22.62 29.06
C VAL A 5 16.75 -21.62 29.29
N LEU A 6 16.51 -20.56 30.08
CA LEU A 6 17.49 -19.53 30.40
C LEU A 6 18.65 -20.06 31.27
N CYS A 7 18.35 -20.89 32.28
CA CYS A 7 19.38 -21.54 33.09
C CYS A 7 20.22 -22.53 32.27
N SER A 8 19.61 -23.24 31.32
CA SER A 8 20.30 -24.20 30.45
C SER A 8 21.30 -23.52 29.51
N TYR A 9 20.98 -22.31 29.04
CA TYR A 9 21.84 -21.52 28.17
C TYR A 9 23.05 -20.95 28.94
N ILE A 10 22.85 -20.44 30.15
CA ILE A 10 23.92 -19.88 30.99
C ILE A 10 24.94 -20.97 31.40
N SER A 11 24.47 -22.19 31.68
CA SER A 11 25.37 -23.31 31.99
C SER A 11 26.11 -23.87 30.77
N ALA A 12 25.66 -23.58 29.54
CA ALA A 12 26.30 -24.04 28.31
C ALA A 12 27.45 -23.12 27.83
N VAL A 13 27.48 -21.86 28.28
CA VAL A 13 28.54 -20.89 27.97
C VAL A 13 29.53 -20.90 29.13
N GLY A 14 30.27 -22.01 29.24
CA GLY A 14 31.26 -22.23 30.29
C GLY A 14 32.40 -21.20 30.29
N ASP A 15 32.98 -21.02 31.46
CA ASP A 15 34.12 -20.17 31.79
C ASP A 15 35.27 -20.33 30.79
N GLY A 16 35.44 -19.33 29.93
CA GLY A 16 36.56 -19.22 28.99
C GLY A 16 37.28 -17.89 29.18
N GLU A 17 38.45 -17.93 29.81
CA GLU A 17 39.39 -16.81 29.93
C GLU A 17 39.79 -16.26 28.54
N GLY A 18 39.72 -14.95 28.37
CA GLY A 18 40.11 -14.28 27.12
C GLY A 18 39.93 -12.76 27.19
N ASP A 19 41.05 -12.08 27.37
CA ASP A 19 41.23 -10.66 27.69
C ASP A 19 40.54 -9.60 26.79
N ALA A 20 40.31 -8.47 27.45
CA ALA A 20 40.29 -7.10 26.91
C ALA A 20 39.16 -6.68 25.96
N LEU A 21 38.06 -6.15 26.54
CA LEU A 21 37.56 -4.79 26.24
C LEU A 21 36.49 -4.36 27.25
N ASN A 22 36.84 -3.28 27.96
CA ASN A 22 36.08 -2.58 28.98
C ASN A 22 34.69 -2.12 28.50
N LYS A 23 33.62 -2.58 29.16
CA LYS A 23 32.60 -1.75 29.86
C LYS A 23 31.48 -2.65 30.42
N GLY A 24 31.57 -2.96 31.71
CA GLY A 24 30.59 -3.71 32.50
C GLY A 24 29.31 -2.93 32.78
N GLY A 25 28.53 -2.67 31.73
CA GLY A 25 27.26 -1.97 31.82
C GLY A 25 26.54 -1.93 30.49
N ASP A 26 26.31 -3.08 29.84
CA ASP A 26 25.47 -3.07 28.64
C ASP A 26 24.81 -4.41 28.26
N LEU A 27 24.97 -5.49 29.04
CA LEU A 27 24.21 -6.71 28.76
C LEU A 27 22.85 -6.70 29.45
N ALA A 28 22.78 -6.33 30.73
CA ALA A 28 21.49 -6.18 31.43
C ALA A 28 20.69 -4.97 30.94
N VAL A 29 21.39 -3.86 30.64
CA VAL A 29 20.78 -2.67 30.01
C VAL A 29 20.44 -2.95 28.55
N GLY A 30 21.27 -3.70 27.82
CA GLY A 30 20.96 -4.17 26.48
C GLY A 30 19.78 -5.14 26.45
N LEU A 31 19.68 -6.07 27.40
CA LEU A 31 18.54 -6.99 27.54
C LEU A 31 17.28 -6.26 27.98
N GLU A 32 17.39 -5.26 28.86
CA GLU A 32 16.24 -4.45 29.25
C GLU A 32 15.80 -3.55 28.10
N ARG A 33 16.71 -3.03 27.28
CA ARG A 33 16.39 -2.33 26.02
C ARG A 33 15.81 -3.26 24.95
N VAL A 34 16.27 -4.51 24.88
CA VAL A 34 15.68 -5.53 24.00
C VAL A 34 14.31 -5.94 24.53
N ARG A 35 14.12 -6.04 25.85
CA ARG A 35 12.84 -6.28 26.51
C ARG A 35 11.89 -5.09 26.33
N GLU A 36 12.33 -3.85 26.48
CA GLU A 36 11.60 -2.62 26.16
C GLU A 36 11.35 -2.47 24.66
N ALA A 37 12.24 -2.96 23.79
CA ALA A 37 11.99 -2.99 22.35
C ALA A 37 11.01 -4.12 21.98
N LEU A 38 10.97 -5.24 22.71
CA LEU A 38 10.02 -6.33 22.49
C LEU A 38 8.64 -6.01 23.11
N LEU A 39 8.60 -5.33 24.26
CA LEU A 39 7.38 -4.89 24.95
C LEU A 39 6.86 -3.56 24.40
N GLY A 40 7.74 -2.65 23.99
CA GLY A 40 7.43 -1.35 23.38
C GLY A 40 7.22 -1.40 21.86
N ASN A 41 7.63 -2.49 21.20
CA ASN A 41 7.20 -2.83 19.84
C ASN A 41 6.17 -3.97 19.81
N GLY A 42 5.31 -4.06 20.83
CA GLY A 42 4.14 -4.96 20.87
C GLY A 42 3.08 -4.71 19.78
N LEU A 43 3.44 -4.06 18.67
CA LEU A 43 2.74 -4.04 17.41
C LEU A 43 3.81 -4.09 16.32
N GLN A 44 3.84 -5.14 15.50
CA GLN A 44 4.58 -5.17 14.22
C GLN A 44 3.97 -4.14 13.26
N GLY A 45 4.13 -2.86 13.59
CA GLY A 45 3.37 -1.73 13.07
C GLY A 45 3.39 -0.47 13.95
N GLY A 46 4.46 -0.21 14.72
CA GLY A 46 4.84 1.14 15.16
C GLY A 46 3.90 1.91 16.09
N GLY A 47 3.17 1.30 17.02
CA GLY A 47 2.17 2.01 17.84
C GLY A 47 2.18 1.68 19.33
N GLY A 48 3.29 1.89 20.05
CA GLY A 48 3.27 1.84 21.52
C GLY A 48 2.62 3.09 22.15
N CYS A 49 2.78 4.26 21.52
CA CYS A 49 2.34 5.54 22.05
C CYS A 49 1.38 6.26 21.10
N CYS A 50 0.46 7.05 21.64
CA CYS A 50 -0.38 7.93 20.85
C CYS A 50 0.40 9.18 20.40
N VAL A 51 0.47 9.47 19.10
CA VAL A 51 1.20 10.64 18.58
C VAL A 51 0.57 12.00 18.93
N ILE A 52 -0.64 12.03 19.50
CA ILE A 52 -1.31 13.29 19.89
C ILE A 52 -0.96 13.66 21.34
N CYS A 53 -1.16 12.76 22.29
CA CYS A 53 -0.87 13.02 23.71
C CYS A 53 0.52 12.54 24.15
N LEU A 54 1.20 11.74 23.33
CA LEU A 54 2.52 11.15 23.60
C LEU A 54 2.53 10.11 24.73
N GLU A 55 1.36 9.67 25.20
CA GLU A 55 1.21 8.63 26.22
C GLU A 55 1.19 7.22 25.61
N ASN A 56 1.62 6.23 26.40
CA ASN A 56 1.54 4.82 26.02
C ASN A 56 0.09 4.33 25.99
N MET A 57 -0.27 3.51 25.00
CA MET A 57 -1.60 2.92 24.92
C MET A 57 -1.68 1.66 25.78
N SER A 58 -2.59 1.65 26.75
CA SER A 58 -2.91 0.49 27.58
C SER A 58 -3.81 -0.48 26.81
N PRO A 59 -3.75 -1.80 27.07
CA PRO A 59 -4.69 -2.76 26.49
C PRO A 59 -6.17 -2.49 26.83
N HIS A 60 -6.43 -1.72 27.88
CA HIS A 60 -7.78 -1.31 28.28
C HIS A 60 -8.26 -0.01 27.63
N ASP A 61 -7.38 0.71 26.94
CA ASP A 61 -7.74 1.98 26.33
C ASP A 61 -8.64 1.78 25.11
N SER A 62 -9.54 2.74 24.89
CA SER A 62 -10.26 2.86 23.62
C SER A 62 -9.35 3.45 22.56
N VAL A 63 -9.09 2.68 21.50
CA VAL A 63 -8.19 3.08 20.42
C VAL A 63 -8.88 3.14 19.07
N TRP A 64 -8.23 3.80 18.12
CA TRP A 64 -8.57 3.81 16.71
C TRP A 64 -7.31 3.59 15.88
N SER A 65 -7.40 2.71 14.88
CA SER A 65 -6.34 2.51 13.90
C SER A 65 -6.66 3.23 12.60
N CYS A 66 -5.67 3.91 12.01
CA CYS A 66 -5.77 4.56 10.71
C CYS A 66 -5.90 3.54 9.57
N GLY A 67 -7.08 2.94 9.39
CA GLY A 67 -7.38 1.99 8.32
C GLY A 67 -7.89 2.66 7.04
N GLY A 68 -7.89 1.94 5.92
CA GLY A 68 -8.79 2.29 4.81
C GLY A 68 -10.22 1.96 5.23
N ASP A 69 -11.21 2.71 4.74
CA ASP A 69 -12.61 2.40 4.99
C ASP A 69 -12.88 1.03 4.33
N ASP A 70 -12.85 -0.03 5.13
CA ASP A 70 -13.27 -1.37 4.71
C ASP A 70 -14.78 -1.46 4.87
N GLY A 71 -15.49 -0.46 4.32
CA GLY A 71 -16.92 -0.50 4.18
C GLY A 71 -17.29 -1.80 3.48
N ASP A 72 -18.04 -2.61 4.18
CA ASP A 72 -18.80 -3.76 3.73
C ASP A 72 -19.86 -3.40 2.69
N ASP A 73 -19.98 -2.10 2.36
CA ASP A 73 -20.84 -1.58 1.32
C ASP A 73 -20.32 -1.96 -0.08
N GLU A 74 -21.26 -2.49 -0.86
CA GLU A 74 -21.19 -2.80 -2.28
C GLU A 74 -20.72 -1.58 -3.10
N ILE A 75 -19.41 -1.30 -3.11
CA ILE A 75 -18.83 -0.34 -4.05
C ILE A 75 -18.36 -1.13 -5.26
N GLU A 76 -19.02 -0.83 -6.39
CA GLU A 76 -18.76 -1.35 -7.73
C GLU A 76 -17.25 -1.51 -8.00
N ALA A 77 -16.88 -2.66 -8.54
CA ALA A 77 -15.54 -3.04 -8.95
C ALA A 77 -15.02 -2.24 -10.16
N ALA A 78 -15.28 -0.93 -10.22
CA ALA A 78 -15.17 -0.14 -11.45
C ALA A 78 -13.94 0.78 -11.54
N THR A 79 -13.14 0.96 -10.49
CA THR A 79 -11.85 1.65 -10.63
C THR A 79 -10.70 0.84 -10.04
N ILE A 80 -9.96 0.21 -10.95
CA ILE A 80 -8.65 -0.41 -10.74
C ILE A 80 -7.61 0.73 -10.64
N ASP A 81 -7.87 1.73 -9.80
CA ASP A 81 -6.89 2.76 -9.51
C ASP A 81 -6.10 2.31 -8.28
N ALA A 82 -4.88 1.87 -8.53
CA ALA A 82 -3.92 1.33 -7.57
C ALA A 82 -3.49 2.31 -6.46
N ASP A 83 -4.11 3.49 -6.37
CA ASP A 83 -3.85 4.53 -5.37
C ASP A 83 -5.04 4.79 -4.43
N VAL A 84 -5.88 3.76 -4.18
CA VAL A 84 -6.62 3.72 -2.91
C VAL A 84 -5.62 3.33 -1.82
N GLN A 85 -4.73 4.27 -1.49
CA GLN A 85 -3.74 4.11 -0.43
C GLN A 85 -4.51 3.62 0.79
N SER A 86 -4.23 2.41 1.26
CA SER A 86 -4.73 1.95 2.55
C SER A 86 -4.16 2.87 3.65
N GLY A 87 -4.90 3.15 4.72
CA GLY A 87 -4.41 3.97 5.83
C GLY A 87 -3.03 3.52 6.36
N CYS A 88 -2.36 4.33 7.19
CA CYS A 88 -1.05 3.93 7.75
C CYS A 88 -1.13 2.89 8.87
N TYR A 89 -2.34 2.48 9.26
CA TYR A 89 -2.65 1.54 10.33
C TYR A 89 -2.12 1.95 11.72
N TYR A 90 -1.62 3.18 11.86
CA TYR A 90 -1.15 3.72 13.13
C TYR A 90 -2.30 3.74 14.15
N VAL A 91 -2.04 3.25 15.35
CA VAL A 91 -3.02 3.16 16.45
C VAL A 91 -2.90 4.39 17.34
N MET A 92 -4.03 4.96 17.74
CA MET A 92 -4.12 6.18 18.53
C MET A 92 -5.28 6.06 19.50
N HIS A 93 -5.26 6.76 20.63
CA HIS A 93 -6.45 6.87 21.48
C HIS A 93 -7.64 7.44 20.70
N LEU A 94 -8.81 6.82 20.87
CA LEU A 94 -10.04 7.21 20.19
C LEU A 94 -10.40 8.67 20.51
N GLN A 95 -10.31 9.05 21.78
CA GLN A 95 -10.62 10.42 22.21
C GLN A 95 -9.66 11.45 21.61
N CYS A 96 -8.37 11.13 21.55
CA CYS A 96 -7.36 12.02 20.97
C CYS A 96 -7.63 12.26 19.48
N ILE A 97 -7.86 11.19 18.70
CA ILE A 97 -8.11 11.36 17.27
C ILE A 97 -9.46 12.05 16.99
N GLN A 98 -10.48 11.81 17.80
CA GLN A 98 -11.74 12.54 17.71
C GLN A 98 -11.57 14.04 17.94
N SER A 99 -10.80 14.42 18.97
CA SER A 99 -10.50 15.82 19.27
C SER A 99 -9.74 16.46 18.11
N TRP A 100 -8.69 15.79 17.62
CA TRP A 100 -7.89 16.24 16.48
C TRP A 100 -8.72 16.45 15.22
N ALA A 101 -9.57 15.47 14.88
CA ALA A 101 -10.41 15.53 13.69
C ALA A 101 -11.43 16.68 13.79
N ARG A 102 -12.10 16.84 14.93
CA ARG A 102 -13.05 17.95 15.16
C ARG A 102 -12.36 19.30 15.04
N GLN A 103 -11.22 19.50 15.69
CA GLN A 103 -10.47 20.75 15.60
C GLN A 103 -10.03 21.07 14.17
N SER A 104 -9.58 20.06 13.42
CA SER A 104 -9.20 20.23 12.01
C SER A 104 -10.38 20.63 11.14
N LEU A 105 -11.55 20.00 11.36
CA LEU A 105 -12.79 20.32 10.66
C LEU A 105 -13.30 21.72 11.02
N ASP A 106 -13.17 22.14 12.27
CA ASP A 106 -13.56 23.48 12.72
C ASP A 106 -12.69 24.56 12.06
N VAL A 107 -11.37 24.36 12.02
CA VAL A 107 -10.43 25.26 11.31
C VAL A 107 -10.75 25.31 9.82
N ALA A 108 -11.02 24.17 9.19
CA ALA A 108 -11.44 24.12 7.79
C ALA A 108 -12.77 24.88 7.60
N GLY A 109 -13.75 24.68 8.48
CA GLY A 109 -15.03 25.37 8.47
C GLY A 109 -14.91 26.90 8.60
N MET A 110 -14.01 27.38 9.45
CA MET A 110 -13.72 28.82 9.62
C MET A 110 -13.14 29.44 8.34
N ALA A 111 -12.32 28.71 7.57
CA ALA A 111 -11.78 29.20 6.30
C ALA A 111 -12.88 29.44 5.23
N TYR A 112 -14.02 28.74 5.33
CA TYR A 112 -15.18 28.94 4.44
C TYR A 112 -16.19 29.97 4.98
N ALA A 113 -16.05 30.46 6.22
CA ALA A 113 -16.94 31.46 6.80
C ALA A 113 -17.07 32.78 5.99
N PRO A 114 -16.03 33.28 5.30
CA PRO A 114 -16.19 34.48 4.45
C PRO A 114 -17.07 34.26 3.21
N ALA A 115 -17.30 33.01 2.78
CA ALA A 115 -18.23 32.68 1.69
C ALA A 115 -19.70 32.64 2.16
N LEU A 116 -19.91 32.37 3.45
CA LEU A 116 -21.21 32.44 4.14
C LEU A 116 -21.72 33.88 4.24
N GLU A 117 -20.82 34.85 4.45
CA GLU A 117 -21.17 36.27 4.61
C GLU A 117 -21.51 36.99 3.29
N ARG A 118 -21.07 36.46 2.13
CA ARG A 118 -21.36 37.06 0.80
C ARG A 118 -22.69 36.65 0.17
N GLY A 119 -23.64 36.13 0.95
CA GLY A 119 -24.98 35.81 0.45
C GLY A 119 -25.04 34.61 -0.50
N GLN A 120 -24.06 33.70 -0.42
CA GLN A 120 -24.14 32.41 -1.10
C GLN A 120 -25.28 31.60 -0.45
N PHE A 121 -26.17 31.03 -1.28
CA PHE A 121 -27.36 30.24 -0.87
C PHE A 121 -27.15 29.38 0.39
N PRO A 122 -28.17 29.16 1.26
CA PRO A 122 -28.05 28.41 2.52
C PRO A 122 -27.38 27.03 2.38
N GLY A 123 -27.51 26.38 1.22
CA GLY A 123 -26.90 25.08 0.92
C GLY A 123 -25.38 25.12 0.67
N ALA A 124 -24.80 26.28 0.34
CA ALA A 124 -23.36 26.40 0.03
C ALA A 124 -22.49 26.22 1.30
N ALA A 125 -22.96 26.70 2.44
CA ALA A 125 -22.31 26.52 3.73
C ALA A 125 -22.34 25.06 4.20
N VAL A 126 -23.50 24.40 4.03
CA VAL A 126 -23.69 22.99 4.36
C VAL A 126 -22.83 22.11 3.44
N ALA A 127 -22.78 22.42 2.15
CA ALA A 127 -21.91 21.74 1.19
C ALA A 127 -20.42 21.94 1.51
N ALA A 128 -20.01 23.15 1.90
CA ALA A 128 -18.63 23.43 2.30
C ALA A 128 -18.23 22.68 3.59
N GLN A 129 -19.12 22.62 4.58
CA GLN A 129 -18.89 21.84 5.81
C GLN A 129 -18.90 20.33 5.57
N ALA A 130 -19.70 19.84 4.61
CA ALA A 130 -19.69 18.44 4.18
C ALA A 130 -18.42 18.09 3.37
N ALA A 131 -17.87 19.07 2.64
CA ALA A 131 -16.61 18.94 1.92
C ALA A 131 -15.37 19.12 2.80
N ALA A 132 -15.53 19.57 4.05
CA ALA A 132 -14.43 19.73 4.99
C ALA A 132 -13.75 18.38 5.26
N ARG A 133 -12.42 18.40 5.24
CA ARG A 133 -11.57 17.23 5.43
C ARG A 133 -10.69 17.42 6.66
N TRP A 134 -10.34 16.33 7.31
CA TRP A 134 -9.33 16.28 8.36
C TRP A 134 -8.22 15.33 7.94
N SER A 135 -7.02 15.51 8.49
CA SER A 135 -5.86 14.72 8.10
C SER A 135 -5.40 13.82 9.25
N CYS A 136 -4.99 12.59 8.92
CA CYS A 136 -4.37 11.71 9.90
C CYS A 136 -3.05 12.32 10.45
N PRO A 137 -2.84 12.39 11.78
CA PRO A 137 -1.61 12.92 12.37
C PRO A 137 -0.33 12.19 11.95
N SER A 138 -0.44 10.88 11.68
CA SER A 138 0.71 10.04 11.32
C SER A 138 1.03 10.12 9.82
N CYS A 139 0.07 9.88 8.92
CA CYS A 139 0.32 9.80 7.47
C CYS A 139 -0.21 10.97 6.65
N ARG A 140 -0.83 11.98 7.29
CA ARG A 140 -1.45 13.16 6.67
C ARG A 140 -2.56 12.88 5.65
N LYS A 141 -2.98 11.62 5.50
CA LYS A 141 -4.10 11.24 4.65
C LYS A 141 -5.34 12.04 5.01
N GLU A 142 -5.90 12.69 3.99
CA GLU A 142 -7.16 13.40 4.09
C GLU A 142 -8.34 12.42 4.23
N ARG A 143 -9.25 12.77 5.11
CA ARG A 143 -10.43 12.01 5.46
C ARG A 143 -11.63 12.93 5.52
N ARG A 144 -12.78 12.39 5.18
CA ARG A 144 -14.06 13.10 5.20
C ARG A 144 -14.63 13.14 6.62
N ARG A 145 -15.62 14.01 6.83
CA ARG A 145 -16.30 14.18 8.13
C ARG A 145 -17.07 12.93 8.59
N ASP A 146 -17.64 12.17 7.66
CA ASP A 146 -18.32 10.89 7.90
C ASP A 146 -17.37 9.79 8.41
N GLN A 147 -16.09 9.85 8.04
CA GLN A 147 -15.05 8.91 8.48
C GLN A 147 -14.51 9.22 9.88
N LEU A 148 -15.10 10.16 10.63
CA LEU A 148 -14.68 10.48 11.98
C LEU A 148 -14.99 9.30 12.91
N PRO A 149 -13.99 8.70 13.56
CA PRO A 149 -14.20 7.49 14.33
C PRO A 149 -15.05 7.75 15.57
N SER A 150 -16.24 7.15 15.61
CA SER A 150 -17.20 7.33 16.70
C SER A 150 -17.18 6.20 17.73
N GLN A 151 -16.70 5.01 17.34
CA GLN A 151 -16.77 3.79 18.14
C GLN A 151 -15.41 3.13 18.27
N TYR A 152 -15.11 2.62 19.46
CA TYR A 152 -13.98 1.73 19.69
C TYR A 152 -14.36 0.33 19.24
N THR A 153 -13.68 -0.17 18.22
CA THR A 153 -13.90 -1.49 17.66
C THR A 153 -12.56 -2.20 17.52
N CYS A 154 -12.59 -3.53 17.51
CA CYS A 154 -11.41 -4.32 17.19
C CYS A 154 -10.89 -4.04 15.77
N PHE A 155 -9.65 -4.42 15.47
CA PHE A 155 -9.06 -4.14 14.15
C PHE A 155 -9.83 -4.71 12.96
N CYS A 156 -10.61 -5.78 13.14
CA CYS A 156 -11.46 -6.33 12.09
C CYS A 156 -12.88 -5.74 12.05
N ALA A 157 -13.22 -4.83 12.98
CA ALA A 157 -14.51 -4.17 13.16
C ALA A 157 -15.71 -5.08 13.52
N LYS A 158 -15.48 -6.36 13.80
CA LYS A 158 -16.56 -7.33 14.15
C LYS A 158 -17.12 -7.13 15.56
N GLU A 159 -16.26 -6.71 16.48
CA GLU A 159 -16.60 -6.54 17.87
C GLU A 159 -16.33 -5.10 18.32
N ARG A 160 -17.29 -4.55 19.05
CA ARG A 160 -17.22 -3.24 19.70
C ARG A 160 -16.72 -3.41 21.13
N ASP A 161 -15.84 -2.51 21.56
CA ASP A 161 -15.26 -2.52 22.91
C ASP A 161 -14.69 -3.92 23.30
N PRO A 162 -13.75 -4.49 22.50
CA PRO A 162 -13.29 -5.86 22.68
C PRO A 162 -12.64 -6.05 24.06
N PRO A 163 -12.94 -7.17 24.76
CA PRO A 163 -12.34 -7.45 26.06
C PRO A 163 -10.84 -7.71 25.94
N PHE A 164 -10.06 -7.26 26.93
CA PHE A 164 -8.65 -7.57 26.98
C PHE A 164 -8.42 -9.03 27.37
N ASP A 165 -7.69 -9.75 26.52
CA ASP A 165 -7.19 -11.10 26.79
C ASP A 165 -5.66 -11.11 26.64
N PRO A 166 -4.88 -11.56 27.66
CA PRO A 166 -3.43 -11.66 27.57
C PRO A 166 -2.88 -12.55 26.45
N TRP A 167 -3.70 -13.44 25.88
CA TRP A 167 -3.32 -14.36 24.81
C TRP A 167 -3.63 -13.83 23.40
N HIS A 168 -4.38 -12.74 23.30
CA HIS A 168 -4.70 -12.09 22.04
C HIS A 168 -3.94 -10.77 21.91
N ALA A 169 -3.75 -10.31 20.68
CA ALA A 169 -3.20 -8.97 20.46
C ALA A 169 -4.15 -7.93 21.12
N PRO A 170 -3.62 -6.94 21.87
CA PRO A 170 -4.45 -5.89 22.46
C PRO A 170 -5.37 -5.26 21.43
N HIS A 171 -6.59 -4.89 21.86
CA HIS A 171 -7.61 -4.31 20.98
C HIS A 171 -8.07 -5.23 19.82
N SER A 172 -7.77 -6.52 19.88
CA SER A 172 -8.24 -7.54 18.93
C SER A 172 -9.31 -8.42 19.58
N CYS A 173 -10.26 -8.93 18.79
CA CYS A 173 -11.30 -9.82 19.29
C CYS A 173 -10.89 -11.30 19.37
N GLY A 174 -9.65 -11.66 18.99
CA GLY A 174 -9.16 -13.06 18.95
C GLY A 174 -9.72 -13.91 17.79
N GLU A 175 -10.86 -13.55 17.23
CA GLU A 175 -11.48 -14.26 16.11
C GLU A 175 -10.68 -14.14 14.79
N VAL A 176 -10.94 -15.05 13.85
CA VAL A 176 -10.38 -14.96 12.49
C VAL A 176 -10.79 -13.63 11.85
N CYS A 177 -9.84 -12.85 11.33
CA CYS A 177 -10.06 -11.52 10.78
C CYS A 177 -11.14 -11.51 9.70
N GLY A 178 -11.04 -12.36 8.68
CA GLY A 178 -12.08 -12.54 7.65
C GLY A 178 -12.32 -11.36 6.71
N ARG A 179 -11.55 -10.26 6.84
CA ARG A 179 -11.57 -9.13 5.89
C ARG A 179 -11.10 -9.56 4.51
N ARG A 180 -11.62 -8.93 3.46
CA ARG A 180 -11.23 -9.23 2.07
C ARG A 180 -9.80 -8.75 1.82
N LEU A 181 -8.96 -9.64 1.29
CA LEU A 181 -7.59 -9.29 0.93
C LEU A 181 -7.60 -8.43 -0.35
N ARG A 182 -6.84 -7.34 -0.34
CA ARG A 182 -6.66 -6.45 -1.50
C ARG A 182 -5.54 -6.97 -2.40
N GLY A 183 -5.63 -6.73 -3.71
CA GLY A 183 -4.64 -7.15 -4.71
C GLY A 183 -5.28 -7.74 -5.97
N ALA A 184 -4.54 -7.81 -7.07
CA ALA A 184 -4.92 -8.20 -8.44
C ALA A 184 -6.09 -9.21 -8.54
N GLY A 185 -7.34 -8.75 -8.47
CA GLY A 185 -8.54 -9.60 -8.56
C GLY A 185 -8.71 -10.64 -7.42
N CYS A 186 -8.05 -10.48 -6.28
CA CYS A 186 -8.16 -11.43 -5.17
C CYS A 186 -9.57 -11.40 -4.54
N ALA A 187 -10.24 -12.55 -4.51
CA ALA A 187 -11.54 -12.72 -3.83
C ALA A 187 -11.41 -13.38 -2.44
N HIS A 188 -10.18 -13.64 -1.98
CA HIS A 188 -9.94 -14.37 -0.75
C HIS A 188 -10.04 -13.48 0.51
N ARG A 189 -10.32 -14.13 1.64
CA ARG A 189 -10.41 -13.50 2.96
C ARG A 189 -9.17 -13.76 3.79
N CYS A 190 -8.84 -12.85 4.70
CA CYS A 190 -7.77 -13.02 5.66
C CYS A 190 -8.10 -14.17 6.63
N LEU A 191 -7.17 -15.11 6.76
CA LEU A 191 -7.26 -16.28 7.65
C LEU A 191 -6.50 -16.10 8.96
N LEU A 192 -5.79 -14.98 9.14
CA LEU A 192 -5.14 -14.66 10.41
C LEU A 192 -6.18 -14.33 11.47
N GLN A 193 -5.82 -14.50 12.74
CA GLN A 193 -6.56 -13.89 13.85
C GLN A 193 -6.62 -12.36 13.67
N CYS A 194 -7.61 -11.71 14.27
CA CYS A 194 -7.73 -10.25 14.28
C CYS A 194 -6.38 -9.64 14.65
N HIS A 195 -5.84 -8.82 13.75
CA HIS A 195 -4.48 -8.32 13.84
C HIS A 195 -4.43 -6.83 13.52
N PRO A 196 -3.47 -6.10 14.10
CA PRO A 196 -3.17 -4.74 13.69
C PRO A 196 -2.47 -4.73 12.32
N GLY A 197 -2.41 -3.57 11.68
CA GLY A 197 -1.58 -3.36 10.50
C GLY A 197 -2.19 -3.83 9.17
N PRO A 198 -1.42 -3.69 8.08
CA PRO A 198 -1.85 -4.15 6.76
C PRO A 198 -1.98 -5.66 6.70
N HIS A 199 -2.89 -6.13 5.85
CA HIS A 199 -3.03 -7.54 5.55
C HIS A 199 -1.83 -8.05 4.73
N PRO A 200 -1.32 -9.27 4.99
CA PRO A 200 -0.29 -9.87 4.17
C PRO A 200 -0.83 -10.22 2.77
N PRO A 201 0.06 -10.42 1.78
CA PRO A 201 -0.31 -10.93 0.47
C PRO A 201 -1.06 -12.26 0.57
N CYS A 202 -1.96 -12.52 -0.38
CA CYS A 202 -2.76 -13.73 -0.37
C CYS A 202 -1.88 -15.00 -0.49
N PRO A 203 -1.98 -15.96 0.45
CA PRO A 203 -1.17 -17.17 0.43
C PRO A 203 -1.68 -18.21 -0.60
N VAL A 204 -2.93 -18.06 -1.06
CA VAL A 204 -3.61 -19.00 -1.96
C VAL A 204 -2.94 -19.01 -3.33
N THR A 205 -2.93 -20.18 -3.96
CA THR A 205 -2.49 -20.35 -5.35
C THR A 205 -3.70 -20.50 -6.27
N VAL A 206 -3.61 -19.89 -7.44
CA VAL A 206 -4.66 -19.91 -8.47
C VAL A 206 -4.06 -20.32 -9.79
N LYS A 207 -4.89 -20.84 -10.68
CA LYS A 207 -4.53 -21.02 -12.08
C LYS A 207 -4.62 -19.67 -12.78
N ALA A 208 -3.53 -19.26 -13.41
CA ALA A 208 -3.52 -18.08 -14.26
C ALA A 208 -3.19 -18.49 -15.69
N ALA A 209 -3.67 -17.69 -16.64
CA ALA A 209 -3.28 -17.76 -18.03
C ALA A 209 -2.08 -16.83 -18.29
N CYS A 210 -1.22 -17.24 -19.22
CA CYS A 210 -0.11 -16.43 -19.70
C CYS A 210 -0.63 -15.16 -20.40
N PHE A 211 0.19 -14.13 -20.53
CA PHE A 211 -0.17 -12.93 -21.32
C PHE A 211 -0.66 -13.24 -22.74
N CYS A 212 -0.15 -14.29 -23.39
CA CYS A 212 -0.59 -14.74 -24.71
C CYS A 212 -1.77 -15.74 -24.69
N GLY A 213 -2.26 -16.16 -23.52
CA GLY A 213 -3.32 -17.16 -23.38
C GLY A 213 -2.92 -18.62 -23.72
N ALA A 214 -1.74 -18.84 -24.31
CA ALA A 214 -1.33 -20.15 -24.81
C ALA A 214 -0.87 -21.15 -23.72
N ALA A 215 -0.61 -20.68 -22.50
CA ALA A 215 -0.15 -21.51 -21.40
C ALA A 215 -0.90 -21.17 -20.11
N GLU A 216 -1.15 -22.18 -19.28
CA GLU A 216 -1.70 -22.05 -17.93
C GLU A 216 -0.65 -22.55 -16.93
N ARG A 217 -0.49 -21.84 -15.80
CA ARG A 217 0.30 -22.36 -14.67
C ARG A 217 -0.33 -21.98 -13.33
N THR A 218 0.05 -22.73 -12.29
CA THR A 218 -0.34 -22.40 -10.92
C THR A 218 0.60 -21.32 -10.38
N VAL A 219 0.04 -20.17 -10.04
CA VAL A 219 0.77 -18.99 -9.51
C VAL A 219 0.16 -18.54 -8.18
N ARG A 220 0.83 -17.62 -7.48
CA ARG A 220 0.28 -17.02 -6.25
C ARG A 220 -0.83 -16.04 -6.61
N CYS A 221 -1.93 -16.04 -5.85
CA CYS A 221 -3.09 -15.19 -6.12
C CYS A 221 -2.76 -13.69 -6.14
N TYR A 222 -1.77 -13.25 -5.36
CA TYR A 222 -1.37 -11.83 -5.35
C TYR A 222 -0.56 -11.42 -6.59
N ASN A 223 -0.04 -12.39 -7.36
CA ASN A 223 0.75 -12.16 -8.57
C ASN A 223 0.34 -13.18 -9.64
N GLN A 224 -0.76 -12.87 -10.33
CA GLN A 224 -1.35 -13.75 -11.34
C GLN A 224 -0.70 -13.59 -12.71
N GLU A 225 0.06 -12.52 -12.91
CA GLU A 225 0.68 -12.19 -14.18
C GLU A 225 1.91 -13.07 -14.43
N PHE A 226 1.98 -13.73 -15.58
CA PHE A 226 3.19 -14.43 -15.98
C PHE A 226 3.35 -14.55 -17.50
N SER A 227 4.60 -14.73 -17.90
CA SER A 227 5.02 -15.04 -19.26
C SER A 227 5.44 -16.51 -19.38
N CYS A 228 5.06 -17.15 -20.49
CA CYS A 228 5.49 -18.49 -20.86
C CYS A 228 6.95 -18.51 -21.34
N ALA A 229 7.58 -17.35 -21.51
CA ALA A 229 8.93 -17.16 -22.04
C ALA A 229 9.15 -17.69 -23.47
N ALA A 230 8.09 -18.16 -24.15
CA ALA A 230 8.12 -18.43 -25.58
C ALA A 230 8.21 -17.11 -26.37
N ARG A 231 8.57 -17.20 -27.65
CA ARG A 231 8.52 -16.04 -28.55
C ARG A 231 7.07 -15.55 -28.67
N CYS A 232 6.87 -14.24 -28.71
CA CYS A 232 5.55 -13.67 -28.89
C CYS A 232 4.98 -14.02 -30.27
N ASP A 233 3.75 -14.55 -30.31
CA ASP A 233 3.06 -14.96 -31.54
C ASP A 233 2.36 -13.80 -32.26
N MET A 234 2.42 -12.59 -31.69
CA MET A 234 1.81 -11.40 -32.26
C MET A 234 2.69 -10.74 -33.34
N THR A 235 2.04 -9.97 -34.21
CA THR A 235 2.70 -9.19 -35.27
C THR A 235 2.68 -7.71 -34.90
N ASN A 236 3.82 -7.04 -35.08
CA ASN A 236 3.93 -5.59 -34.87
C ASN A 236 3.01 -4.81 -35.83
N ALA A 237 2.69 -3.56 -35.52
CA ALA A 237 1.88 -2.68 -36.38
C ALA A 237 2.46 -2.51 -37.80
N CYS A 238 3.76 -2.73 -37.98
CA CYS A 238 4.43 -2.71 -39.28
C CYS A 238 4.26 -3.99 -40.11
N GLY A 239 3.61 -5.04 -39.58
CA GLY A 239 3.40 -6.33 -40.25
C GLY A 239 4.52 -7.37 -40.01
N HIS A 240 5.55 -7.04 -39.23
CA HIS A 240 6.63 -7.98 -38.90
C HIS A 240 6.35 -8.78 -37.63
N PRO A 241 6.73 -10.07 -37.56
CA PRO A 241 6.52 -10.89 -36.37
C PRO A 241 7.32 -10.31 -35.19
N CYS A 242 6.73 -10.32 -34.00
CA CYS A 242 7.38 -9.83 -32.80
C CYS A 242 8.66 -10.64 -32.50
N ALA A 243 9.76 -9.96 -32.19
CA ALA A 243 11.02 -10.62 -31.82
C ALA A 243 11.14 -10.85 -30.30
N ALA A 244 10.29 -10.19 -29.51
CA ALA A 244 10.32 -10.30 -28.06
C ALA A 244 9.79 -11.66 -27.58
N THR A 245 10.21 -12.04 -26.38
CA THR A 245 9.53 -13.10 -25.62
C THR A 245 8.14 -12.63 -25.20
N CYS A 246 7.26 -13.56 -24.85
CA CYS A 246 5.91 -13.26 -24.39
C CYS A 246 5.96 -12.18 -23.30
N HIS A 247 5.26 -11.08 -23.56
CA HIS A 247 5.31 -9.87 -22.77
C HIS A 247 3.87 -9.42 -22.47
N PRO A 248 3.66 -8.60 -21.43
CA PRO A 248 2.37 -7.96 -21.22
C PRO A 248 2.09 -6.92 -22.32
N GLY A 249 0.82 -6.70 -22.63
CA GLY A 249 0.36 -5.59 -23.48
C GLY A 249 0.75 -5.67 -24.97
N GLU A 250 0.83 -4.51 -25.60
CA GLU A 250 1.18 -4.37 -27.03
C GLU A 250 2.64 -4.74 -27.31
N CYS A 251 2.92 -5.16 -28.54
CA CYS A 251 4.28 -5.52 -28.93
C CYS A 251 5.23 -4.32 -28.89
N PRO A 252 6.48 -4.51 -28.40
CA PRO A 252 7.48 -3.47 -28.45
C PRO A 252 7.80 -3.06 -29.90
N PRO A 253 8.35 -1.85 -30.11
CA PRO A 253 8.68 -1.36 -31.45
C PRO A 253 9.54 -2.35 -32.24
N CYS A 254 9.27 -2.47 -33.54
CA CYS A 254 9.98 -3.42 -34.38
C CYS A 254 11.45 -3.04 -34.59
N GLU A 255 12.35 -3.87 -34.07
CA GLU A 255 13.81 -3.71 -34.17
C GLU A 255 14.43 -4.32 -35.43
N LEU A 256 13.61 -4.87 -36.34
CA LEU A 256 14.11 -5.44 -37.59
C LEU A 256 14.80 -4.35 -38.42
N GLU A 257 16.08 -4.53 -38.70
CA GLU A 257 16.84 -3.59 -39.52
C GLU A 257 16.63 -3.86 -41.01
N ALA A 258 16.25 -2.81 -41.74
CA ALA A 258 16.20 -2.83 -43.19
C ALA A 258 16.65 -1.48 -43.76
N THR A 259 16.90 -1.45 -45.06
CA THR A 259 17.22 -0.20 -45.76
C THR A 259 15.92 0.51 -46.09
N TYR A 260 15.74 1.72 -45.56
CA TYR A 260 14.57 2.56 -45.81
C TYR A 260 14.97 3.83 -46.56
N GLU A 261 14.04 4.36 -47.35
CA GLU A 261 14.19 5.64 -48.02
C GLU A 261 13.73 6.78 -47.11
N CYS A 262 14.48 7.89 -47.15
CA CYS A 262 14.06 9.14 -46.53
C CYS A 262 12.70 9.58 -47.08
N ARG A 263 11.95 10.38 -46.32
CA ARG A 263 10.70 11.04 -46.78
C ARG A 263 10.83 11.77 -48.12
N CYS A 264 12.04 12.20 -48.50
CA CYS A 264 12.32 12.85 -49.80
C CYS A 264 12.74 11.89 -50.92
N GLY A 265 12.92 10.59 -50.64
CA GLY A 265 13.33 9.54 -51.60
C GLY A 265 14.81 9.53 -52.01
N ARG A 266 15.62 10.54 -51.63
CA ARG A 266 17.00 10.70 -52.15
C ARG A 266 18.07 9.94 -51.37
N THR A 267 17.85 9.71 -50.08
CA THR A 267 18.81 9.06 -49.19
C THR A 267 18.24 7.73 -48.71
N ARG A 268 19.06 6.68 -48.71
CA ARG A 268 18.74 5.35 -48.19
C ARG A 268 19.67 5.04 -47.02
N GLU A 269 19.10 4.64 -45.89
CA GLU A 269 19.87 4.29 -44.69
C GLU A 269 19.35 2.99 -44.09
N ARG A 270 20.26 2.21 -43.49
CA ARG A 270 19.90 1.04 -42.67
C ARG A 270 19.43 1.53 -41.31
N ARG A 271 18.19 1.23 -40.98
CA ARG A 271 17.54 1.65 -39.73
C ARG A 271 16.59 0.56 -39.25
N ALA A 272 16.24 0.60 -37.96
CA ALA A 272 15.18 -0.23 -37.41
C ALA A 272 13.84 0.11 -38.05
N CYS A 273 12.97 -0.88 -38.22
CA CYS A 273 11.64 -0.69 -38.79
C CYS A 273 10.81 0.34 -38.02
N ALA A 274 10.97 0.40 -36.70
CA ALA A 274 10.35 1.42 -35.84
C ALA A 274 10.74 2.86 -36.23
N SER A 275 11.93 3.07 -36.80
CA SER A 275 12.45 4.36 -37.24
C SER A 275 12.56 4.46 -38.77
N ARG A 276 11.74 3.68 -39.50
CA ARG A 276 11.68 3.69 -40.98
C ARG A 276 11.32 5.04 -41.58
N ASP A 277 10.58 5.86 -40.84
CA ASP A 277 10.14 7.18 -41.27
C ASP A 277 11.15 8.25 -40.80
N PHE A 278 12.01 8.72 -41.71
CA PHE A 278 13.08 9.65 -41.39
C PHE A 278 13.28 10.74 -42.46
N GLY A 279 13.80 11.89 -42.02
CA GLY A 279 14.25 12.98 -42.89
C GLY A 279 15.78 13.02 -43.00
N CYS A 280 16.29 13.36 -44.18
CA CYS A 280 17.71 13.66 -44.41
C CYS A 280 17.97 15.15 -44.16
N ALA A 281 19.21 15.52 -43.84
CA ALA A 281 19.59 16.92 -43.62
C ALA A 281 19.60 17.78 -44.90
N GLU A 282 19.61 17.15 -46.07
CA GLU A 282 19.65 17.85 -47.36
C GLU A 282 18.28 18.44 -47.74
N PRO A 283 18.22 19.71 -48.19
CA PRO A 283 16.96 20.37 -48.57
C PRO A 283 16.26 19.61 -49.70
N CYS A 284 15.01 19.17 -49.47
CA CYS A 284 14.28 18.23 -50.33
C CYS A 284 13.86 18.79 -51.69
N GLY A 285 13.80 20.13 -51.85
CA GLY A 285 13.40 20.78 -53.10
C GLY A 285 11.94 20.54 -53.51
N ALA A 286 11.12 19.89 -52.67
CA ALA A 286 9.71 19.67 -52.92
C ALA A 286 8.95 20.99 -52.81
N ALA A 287 8.08 21.29 -53.78
CA ALA A 287 7.19 22.44 -53.72
C ALA A 287 6.20 22.26 -52.56
N LEU A 288 6.25 23.14 -51.57
CA LEU A 288 5.26 23.17 -50.50
C LEU A 288 3.93 23.65 -51.09
N ALA A 289 2.85 22.91 -50.82
CA ALA A 289 1.52 23.37 -51.16
C ALA A 289 1.22 24.66 -50.36
N CYS A 290 0.91 25.74 -51.05
CA CYS A 290 0.41 26.96 -50.42
C CYS A 290 -1.07 26.71 -50.07
N THR A 291 -1.37 26.47 -48.80
CA THR A 291 -2.73 26.44 -48.24
C THR A 291 -3.03 27.74 -47.54
#